data_AF-A0A835CTH5-F1
#
_entry.id   AF-A0A835CTH5-F1
#
_cell.length_a   1.000
_cell.length_b   1.000
_cell.length_c   1.000
_cell.angle_alpha   90.00
_cell.angle_beta   90.00
_cell.angle_gamma   90.00
#
_symmetry.space_group_name_H-M   'P 1'
#
loop_
_entity.id
_entity.type
_entity.pdbx_description
1 polymer ?
#
loop_
_entity_poly.entity_id
_entity_poly.type
_entity_poly.pdbx_seq_one_letter_code
_entity_poly.pdbx_strand_id
1 'polypeptide(L)'
;MSGLKLKQAGSSGNISDVDEKTRILKTTRSATHGRSPSVTGVKSKIPKNVNQNRGGISAKSDEMAPEIFPERPNSQGNLPGRRSISRNGRPITAKQKSSALGMHRRSLESKILAQKHSLMILKKDIDEKQKNAIELVKKMNQLRDKLIAAGGDDPGKIDSIKIFTDQPNIIDNDKSMITSLKKDSTITKELIFKIKNNLDKETNGVLEFYQIEFNKNCELLKNLYDYFKDNDFIKPEILQQLIDHKNNEDNVNLNLNLSKKKYDDIKLNLDEKIDVIWNEIESSYSEIEKISSVGSDVNEMRQKLNEQFENIKNINDEKILLNDKLNSQEIKIKELENLNLNYLKEISKVEIKLKEENLLNEKKIKSYEELLKHNEEIIQDLTKKLEEAKLNKENVIVKESIDKINNDDKIEIESLKEKLKMLEETCNAKILMEKKNLSAKYQEKLINKDKELKDLKTELQKIDKTYEIAEQSRKIKSLEIEVEKLNKIVCEKEKQLLRCDEIISILKDTDESQGNSKQMKISDIMKTLEEKISQINNLEIIVKQFENQERSSQEQRTRLERRIAQLELEKNYQNNNRNKKFGII
;
A
#
# COMPACT_ATOMS: atom_id res chain seq x y z
N MET A 1 -79.19 -6.09 -4.70
CA MET A 1 -79.24 -6.46 -3.26
C MET A 1 -77.85 -6.31 -2.68
N SER A 2 -77.71 -5.93 -1.41
CA SER A 2 -76.50 -6.05 -0.56
C SER A 2 -75.17 -5.51 -1.14
N GLY A 3 -74.65 -4.33 -0.78
CA GLY A 3 -75.08 -3.37 0.24
C GLY A 3 -74.46 -3.63 1.62
N LEU A 4 -73.24 -3.13 1.87
CA LEU A 4 -72.68 -2.93 3.21
C LEU A 4 -71.81 -1.65 3.27
N LYS A 5 -71.68 -1.08 4.47
CA LYS A 5 -71.44 0.35 4.75
C LYS A 5 -70.48 0.54 5.93
N LEU A 6 -69.85 1.73 6.00
CA LEU A 6 -69.29 2.39 7.21
C LEU A 6 -68.11 1.67 7.91
N LYS A 7 -67.07 2.36 8.41
CA LYS A 7 -67.11 3.52 9.30
C LYS A 7 -65.93 4.48 9.12
N GLN A 8 -66.22 5.78 9.23
CA GLN A 8 -65.25 6.80 9.66
C GLN A 8 -65.11 6.78 11.18
N ALA A 9 -63.98 7.23 11.69
CA ALA A 9 -63.85 7.79 13.03
C ALA A 9 -62.90 9.00 12.97
N GLY A 10 -63.34 10.15 13.44
CA GLY A 10 -62.52 11.33 13.67
C GLY A 10 -62.71 11.82 15.10
N SER A 11 -61.67 12.44 15.64
CA SER A 11 -61.68 13.26 16.86
C SER A 11 -60.37 14.06 16.83
N SER A 12 -60.33 15.36 16.50
CA SER A 12 -60.80 16.53 17.26
C SER A 12 -60.12 16.69 18.63
N GLY A 13 -59.37 17.79 18.81
CA GLY A 13 -58.72 18.14 20.08
C GLY A 13 -57.62 19.20 19.96
N ASN A 14 -58.00 20.46 19.71
CA ASN A 14 -57.12 21.62 19.97
C ASN A 14 -57.08 21.92 21.48
N ILE A 15 -56.04 22.64 21.96
CA ILE A 15 -56.11 23.90 22.78
C ILE A 15 -54.82 24.17 23.60
N SER A 16 -54.43 25.46 23.58
CA SER A 16 -53.57 26.27 24.49
C SER A 16 -52.14 25.84 24.89
N ASP A 17 -51.19 26.68 24.46
CA ASP A 17 -50.30 27.55 25.28
C ASP A 17 -50.23 27.45 26.83
N VAL A 18 -49.12 27.99 27.35
CA VAL A 18 -48.90 28.71 28.64
C VAL A 18 -47.88 28.09 29.63
N ASP A 19 -46.93 28.95 30.02
CA ASP A 19 -46.03 29.00 31.19
C ASP A 19 -45.00 27.90 31.53
N GLU A 20 -43.74 28.23 31.22
CA GLU A 20 -42.73 28.61 32.22
C GLU A 20 -42.98 28.21 33.71
N LYS A 21 -42.20 27.24 34.21
CA LYS A 21 -41.53 27.40 35.52
C LYS A 21 -40.38 26.45 35.81
N THR A 22 -39.36 27.04 36.41
CA THR A 22 -38.21 26.39 37.04
C THR A 22 -38.60 25.32 38.06
N ARG A 23 -37.88 24.20 38.08
CA ARG A 23 -37.74 23.40 39.32
C ARG A 23 -36.38 22.73 39.44
N ILE A 24 -35.65 23.16 40.46
CA ILE A 24 -34.44 22.52 40.96
C ILE A 24 -34.83 21.19 41.62
N LEU A 25 -34.20 20.08 41.25
CA LEU A 25 -34.19 18.86 42.05
C LEU A 25 -32.76 18.28 42.12
N LYS A 26 -32.17 18.36 43.32
CA LYS A 26 -31.00 17.56 43.70
C LYS A 26 -31.49 16.16 44.07
N THR A 27 -30.94 15.11 43.45
CA THR A 27 -30.99 13.76 44.05
C THR A 27 -29.78 12.91 43.64
N THR A 28 -28.92 12.68 44.64
CA THR A 28 -28.31 11.38 44.98
C THR A 28 -27.79 10.43 43.90
N ARG A 29 -26.45 10.24 43.95
CA ARG A 29 -25.75 8.93 43.98
C ARG A 29 -26.35 7.76 43.18
N SER A 30 -25.60 7.32 42.16
CA SER A 30 -25.34 5.90 41.97
C SER A 30 -23.88 5.68 41.58
N ALA A 31 -23.24 4.70 42.21
CA ALA A 31 -21.87 4.31 41.92
C ALA A 31 -21.88 3.11 40.96
N THR A 32 -21.09 3.16 39.89
CA THR A 32 -20.78 2.00 39.05
C THR A 32 -19.28 1.96 38.75
N HIS A 33 -18.71 0.76 38.76
CA HIS A 33 -17.27 0.55 38.75
C HIS A 33 -16.60 0.86 37.40
N GLY A 34 -15.73 1.86 37.37
CA GLY A 34 -14.69 1.98 36.34
C GLY A 34 -13.48 1.11 36.69
N ARG A 35 -13.32 -0.04 36.02
CA ARG A 35 -12.15 -0.92 36.19
C ARG A 35 -10.89 -0.30 35.59
N SER A 36 -9.80 -0.31 36.35
CA SER A 36 -8.44 -0.04 35.85
C SER A 36 -7.96 -1.17 34.92
N PRO A 37 -7.36 -0.87 33.75
CA PRO A 37 -6.60 -1.86 32.99
C PRO A 37 -5.16 -1.93 33.53
N SER A 38 -4.84 -2.99 34.26
CA SER A 38 -3.47 -3.30 34.67
C SER A 38 -2.69 -3.97 33.54
N VAL A 39 -1.50 -3.45 33.24
CA VAL A 39 -0.26 -4.20 33.02
C VAL A 39 -0.37 -5.55 32.29
N THR A 40 0.02 -5.57 31.02
CA THR A 40 0.77 -6.69 30.45
C THR A 40 2.10 -6.18 29.90
N GLY A 41 3.21 -6.72 30.41
CA GLY A 41 4.54 -6.27 30.06
C GLY A 41 5.04 -6.92 28.77
N VAL A 42 5.56 -6.12 27.84
CA VAL A 42 6.41 -6.59 26.73
C VAL A 42 7.79 -5.97 26.89
N LYS A 43 8.82 -6.82 26.84
CA LYS A 43 10.20 -6.46 27.19
C LYS A 43 10.94 -5.84 25.99
N SER A 44 11.72 -4.79 26.29
CA SER A 44 13.02 -4.46 25.70
C SER A 44 13.19 -4.42 24.16
N LYS A 45 13.63 -3.25 23.65
CA LYS A 45 15.03 -3.05 23.20
C LYS A 45 15.29 -1.56 22.90
N ILE A 46 16.05 -0.89 23.77
CA ILE A 46 16.62 0.44 23.52
C ILE A 46 18.05 0.24 23.01
N PRO A 47 18.41 0.68 21.79
CA PRO A 47 19.78 0.66 21.32
C PRO A 47 20.59 1.77 22.00
N LYS A 48 21.41 1.39 22.99
CA LYS A 48 22.43 2.28 23.59
C LYS A 48 23.62 2.42 22.64
N ASN A 49 23.64 3.46 21.80
CA ASN A 49 24.87 3.90 21.13
C ASN A 49 25.70 4.76 22.10
N VAL A 50 26.47 4.10 22.95
CA VAL A 50 27.51 4.74 23.76
C VAL A 50 28.77 4.82 22.90
N ASN A 51 29.03 5.97 22.29
CA ASN A 51 30.27 6.21 21.56
C ASN A 51 31.27 6.92 22.49
N GLN A 52 32.12 6.14 23.14
CA GLN A 52 33.22 6.66 23.97
C GLN A 52 34.37 7.11 23.05
N ASN A 53 34.52 8.42 22.83
CA ASN A 53 35.81 8.98 22.41
C ASN A 53 36.52 9.57 23.61
N ARG A 54 37.45 8.79 24.19
CA ARG A 54 38.52 9.31 25.04
C ARG A 54 39.56 9.99 24.13
N GLY A 55 39.80 11.26 24.38
CA GLY A 55 40.90 12.03 23.77
C GLY A 55 41.27 13.16 24.71
N GLY A 56 42.05 12.86 25.74
CA GLY A 56 42.56 13.87 26.67
C GLY A 56 43.92 14.38 26.20
N ILE A 57 44.09 15.70 26.13
CA ILE A 57 45.39 16.36 26.16
C ILE A 57 45.33 17.47 27.22
N SER A 58 46.47 17.67 27.87
CA SER A 58 46.69 18.51 29.05
C SER A 58 47.06 19.95 28.68
N ALA A 59 47.13 20.79 29.72
CA ALA A 59 48.03 21.92 29.90
C ALA A 59 47.56 23.35 29.52
N LYS A 60 47.36 24.11 30.61
CA LYS A 60 47.94 25.43 30.93
C LYS A 60 47.29 26.73 30.45
N SER A 61 47.52 27.72 31.31
CA SER A 61 47.34 29.17 31.24
C SER A 61 48.28 29.78 30.16
N ASP A 62 48.14 31.02 29.68
CA ASP A 62 48.04 32.29 30.43
C ASP A 62 47.44 33.43 29.57
N GLU A 63 47.37 34.64 30.17
CA GLU A 63 46.90 35.89 29.58
C GLU A 63 47.84 36.47 28.50
N MET A 64 47.29 37.09 27.44
CA MET A 64 47.41 38.54 27.14
C MET A 64 47.08 38.92 25.67
N ALA A 65 46.35 40.04 25.57
CA ALA A 65 46.37 41.10 24.54
C ALA A 65 46.21 40.81 23.01
N PRO A 66 45.66 41.76 22.21
CA PRO A 66 45.43 41.58 20.77
C PRO A 66 46.29 42.50 19.87
N GLU A 67 46.81 41.98 18.75
CA GLU A 67 47.29 42.81 17.62
C GLU A 67 46.89 42.27 16.23
N ILE A 68 46.19 43.12 15.48
CA ILE A 68 46.43 43.60 14.10
C ILE A 68 46.67 42.57 12.94
N PHE A 69 45.83 42.75 11.89
CA PHE A 69 45.84 42.22 10.50
C PHE A 69 47.20 42.33 9.73
N PRO A 70 47.48 41.61 8.60
CA PRO A 70 46.58 41.54 7.42
C PRO A 70 46.60 40.31 6.45
N GLU A 71 45.62 40.39 5.53
CA GLU A 71 45.39 39.78 4.19
C GLU A 71 46.28 38.68 3.52
N ARG A 72 45.56 37.68 2.93
CA ARG A 72 45.75 37.02 1.59
C ARG A 72 46.91 36.01 1.36
N PRO A 73 46.92 35.19 0.28
CA PRO A 73 45.81 34.64 -0.55
C PRO A 73 45.92 33.11 -0.88
N ASN A 74 44.90 32.59 -1.59
CA ASN A 74 44.89 31.44 -2.54
C ASN A 74 45.96 30.32 -2.46
N SER A 75 45.50 29.07 -2.30
CA SER A 75 46.05 27.94 -3.07
C SER A 75 45.02 26.84 -3.35
N GLN A 76 45.07 26.37 -4.59
CA GLN A 76 44.36 25.23 -5.17
C GLN A 76 44.81 23.90 -4.55
N GLY A 77 43.95 22.88 -4.62
CA GLY A 77 44.25 21.51 -4.20
C GLY A 77 43.35 20.48 -4.86
N ASN A 78 43.52 20.26 -6.17
CA ASN A 78 42.93 19.11 -6.86
C ASN A 78 43.64 17.81 -6.40
N LEU A 79 42.89 16.70 -6.32
CA LEU A 79 43.09 15.43 -7.06
C LEU A 79 42.19 14.30 -6.49
N PRO A 80 42.00 13.16 -7.20
CA PRO A 80 40.71 12.47 -7.16
C PRO A 80 40.74 11.01 -6.67
N GLY A 81 39.54 10.48 -6.46
CA GLY A 81 39.20 9.16 -6.99
C GLY A 81 39.13 7.98 -6.01
N ARG A 82 37.92 7.41 -5.89
CA ARG A 82 37.72 5.97 -6.07
C ARG A 82 36.28 5.66 -6.49
N ARG A 83 36.13 4.83 -7.54
CA ARG A 83 34.84 4.29 -7.99
C ARG A 83 34.52 3.01 -7.21
N SER A 84 33.24 2.75 -6.96
CA SER A 84 32.72 1.42 -6.60
C SER A 84 31.46 1.09 -7.40
N ILE A 85 31.40 -0.14 -7.92
CA ILE A 85 30.44 -0.66 -8.92
C ILE A 85 30.11 -2.09 -8.41
N SER A 86 28.89 -2.64 -8.44
CA SER A 86 27.70 -2.42 -9.29
C SER A 86 26.40 -2.94 -8.65
N ARG A 87 25.22 -2.62 -9.24
CA ARG A 87 23.98 -3.44 -9.26
C ARG A 87 23.22 -3.63 -7.92
N ASN A 88 21.89 -3.78 -7.82
CA ASN A 88 20.69 -3.73 -8.69
C ASN A 88 19.57 -3.06 -7.83
N GLY A 89 18.46 -2.45 -8.27
CA GLY A 89 17.66 -2.59 -9.48
C GLY A 89 16.19 -2.91 -9.13
N ARG A 90 15.33 -1.89 -8.87
CA ARG A 90 13.85 -1.94 -8.80
C ARG A 90 13.25 -0.51 -8.83
N PRO A 91 11.92 -0.32 -9.05
CA PRO A 91 11.44 0.75 -9.95
C PRO A 91 11.20 2.13 -9.32
N ILE A 92 10.97 3.07 -10.25
CA ILE A 92 10.83 4.51 -10.05
C ILE A 92 9.49 4.88 -9.39
N THR A 93 9.56 5.62 -8.29
CA THR A 93 8.51 6.57 -7.89
C THR A 93 9.13 7.95 -7.63
N ALA A 94 8.33 9.01 -7.72
CA ALA A 94 8.81 10.35 -8.05
C ALA A 94 9.71 11.02 -6.99
N LYS A 95 10.77 11.69 -7.47
CA LYS A 95 11.67 12.52 -6.65
C LYS A 95 10.96 13.78 -6.14
N GLN A 96 10.51 13.80 -4.88
CA GLN A 96 10.30 15.07 -4.17
C GLN A 96 11.66 15.67 -3.76
N LYS A 97 12.12 16.67 -4.51
CA LYS A 97 13.28 17.50 -4.15
C LYS A 97 12.88 18.59 -3.14
N SER A 98 12.67 18.23 -1.87
CA SER A 98 12.25 19.20 -0.84
C SER A 98 12.71 18.82 0.58
N SER A 99 14.03 18.69 0.81
CA SER A 99 14.59 18.28 2.10
C SER A 99 15.61 19.25 2.73
N ALA A 100 16.23 20.15 1.95
CA ALA A 100 17.27 21.06 2.47
C ALA A 100 16.72 22.14 3.43
N LEU A 101 15.59 22.78 3.09
CA LEU A 101 15.01 23.87 3.89
C LEU A 101 14.52 23.41 5.27
N GLY A 102 14.03 22.18 5.40
CA GLY A 102 13.52 21.63 6.65
C GLY A 102 14.60 21.48 7.74
N MET A 103 15.86 21.21 7.36
CA MET A 103 16.96 21.14 8.32
C MET A 103 17.40 22.53 8.82
N HIS A 104 17.42 23.53 7.94
CA HIS A 104 17.78 24.90 8.32
C HIS A 104 16.74 25.49 9.30
N ARG A 105 15.45 25.29 9.02
CA ARG A 105 14.36 25.73 9.91
C ARG A 105 14.47 25.12 11.32
N ARG A 106 14.66 23.81 11.44
CA ARG A 106 14.85 23.14 12.75
C ARG A 106 16.09 23.64 13.50
N SER A 107 17.15 24.01 12.78
CA SER A 107 18.36 24.59 13.39
C SER A 107 18.09 25.97 13.99
N LEU A 108 17.36 26.84 13.29
CA LEU A 108 16.95 28.16 13.79
C LEU A 108 15.96 28.05 14.96
N GLU A 109 14.95 27.19 14.85
CA GLU A 109 14.00 26.92 15.95
C GLU A 109 14.72 26.42 17.22
N SER A 110 15.72 25.53 17.08
CA SER A 110 16.55 25.07 18.20
C SER A 110 17.39 26.19 18.82
N LYS A 111 18.00 27.08 18.02
CA LYS A 111 18.74 28.25 18.52
C LYS A 111 17.83 29.23 19.28
N ILE A 112 16.64 29.52 18.75
CA ILE A 112 15.67 30.41 19.40
C ILE A 112 15.20 29.82 20.74
N LEU A 113 14.93 28.51 20.81
CA LEU A 113 14.57 27.84 22.06
C LEU A 113 15.72 27.88 23.09
N ALA A 114 16.97 27.67 22.66
CA ALA A 114 18.14 27.79 23.53
C ALA A 114 18.32 29.22 24.08
N GLN A 115 18.15 30.25 23.23
CA GLN A 115 18.19 31.65 23.65
C GLN A 115 17.04 31.99 24.61
N LYS A 116 15.81 31.55 24.33
CA LYS A 116 14.66 31.74 25.23
C LYS A 116 14.87 31.09 26.59
N HIS A 117 15.48 29.90 26.63
CA HIS A 117 15.82 29.21 27.88
C HIS A 117 16.93 29.95 28.65
N SER A 118 17.97 30.45 27.97
CA SER A 118 19.02 31.27 28.57
C SER A 118 18.46 32.58 29.18
N LEU A 119 17.60 33.29 28.45
CA LEU A 119 16.92 34.49 28.95
C LEU A 119 15.99 34.19 30.14
N MET A 120 15.34 33.02 30.17
CA MET A 120 14.52 32.59 31.30
C MET A 120 15.36 32.29 32.55
N ILE A 121 16.55 31.70 32.39
CA ILE A 121 17.51 31.53 33.49
C ILE A 121 18.00 32.90 33.97
N LEU A 122 18.47 33.77 33.07
CA LEU A 122 18.95 35.11 33.43
C LEU A 122 17.88 35.94 34.15
N LYS A 123 16.62 35.87 33.72
CA LYS A 123 15.51 36.52 34.45
C LYS A 123 15.38 35.97 35.87
N LYS A 124 15.38 34.64 36.04
CA LYS A 124 15.29 34.00 37.36
C LYS A 124 16.48 34.39 38.26
N ASP A 125 17.69 34.42 37.73
CA ASP A 125 18.90 34.81 38.47
C ASP A 125 18.85 36.30 38.88
N ILE A 126 18.28 37.17 38.05
CA ILE A 126 18.04 38.58 38.39
C ILE A 126 16.99 38.69 39.50
N ASP A 127 15.85 38.00 39.36
CA ASP A 127 14.78 37.98 40.38
C ASP A 127 15.31 37.47 41.74
N GLU A 128 16.17 36.44 41.72
CA GLU A 128 16.81 35.87 42.91
C GLU A 128 17.85 36.84 43.51
N LYS A 129 18.68 37.50 42.70
CA LYS A 129 19.60 38.55 43.19
C LYS A 129 18.87 39.77 43.75
N GLN A 130 17.77 40.21 43.14
CA GLN A 130 16.92 41.29 43.67
C GLN A 130 16.33 40.89 45.02
N LYS A 131 15.78 39.68 45.14
CA LYS A 131 15.26 39.14 46.40
C LYS A 131 16.33 39.10 47.49
N ASN A 132 17.53 38.64 47.17
CA ASN A 132 18.66 38.59 48.10
C ASN A 132 19.11 40.00 48.53
N ALA A 133 19.13 40.98 47.62
CA ALA A 133 19.44 42.37 47.95
C ALA A 133 18.39 43.00 48.88
N ILE A 134 17.10 42.75 48.64
CA ILE A 134 16.00 43.19 49.52
C ILE A 134 16.13 42.55 50.90
N GLU A 135 16.50 41.26 50.98
CA GLU A 135 16.73 40.57 52.25
C GLU A 135 17.94 41.13 53.00
N LEU A 136 19.03 41.46 52.30
CA LEU A 136 20.20 42.13 52.89
C LEU A 136 19.85 43.51 53.45
N VAL A 137 19.12 44.35 52.72
CA VAL A 137 18.66 45.66 53.23
C VAL A 137 17.76 45.50 54.45
N LYS A 138 16.86 44.50 54.47
CA LYS A 138 16.06 44.17 55.66
C LYS A 138 16.94 43.75 56.85
N LYS A 139 17.97 42.92 56.63
CA LYS A 139 18.93 42.51 57.66
C LYS A 139 19.77 43.68 58.17
N MET A 140 20.21 44.59 57.30
CA MET A 140 20.93 45.80 57.70
C MET A 140 20.04 46.75 58.51
N ASN A 141 18.78 46.95 58.12
CA ASN A 141 17.83 47.73 58.93
C ASN A 141 17.59 47.10 60.30
N GLN A 142 17.42 45.77 60.38
CA GLN A 142 17.34 45.05 61.66
C GLN A 142 18.61 45.18 62.52
N LEU A 143 19.79 45.24 61.91
CA LEU A 143 21.06 45.48 62.62
C LEU A 143 21.16 46.92 63.12
N ARG A 144 20.75 47.91 62.31
CA ARG A 144 20.62 49.31 62.70
C ARG A 144 19.66 49.49 63.88
N ASP A 145 18.47 48.90 63.80
CA ASP A 145 17.47 48.99 64.87
C ASP A 145 17.98 48.34 66.18
N LYS A 146 18.75 47.25 66.08
CA LYS A 146 19.45 46.63 67.23
C LYS A 146 20.59 47.48 67.78
N LEU A 147 21.35 48.16 66.92
CA LEU A 147 22.44 49.06 67.32
C LEU A 147 21.88 50.26 68.11
N ILE A 148 20.81 50.87 67.60
CA ILE A 148 20.07 51.94 68.27
C ILE A 148 19.49 51.45 69.61
N ALA A 149 18.88 50.26 69.64
CA ALA A 149 18.37 49.67 70.88
C ALA A 149 19.46 49.32 71.92
N ALA A 150 20.71 49.14 71.47
CA ALA A 150 21.88 48.96 72.33
C ALA A 150 22.54 50.28 72.77
N GLY A 151 22.00 51.44 72.36
CA GLY A 151 22.53 52.77 72.70
C GLY A 151 23.67 53.26 71.81
N GLY A 152 23.88 52.66 70.64
CA GLY A 152 24.83 53.15 69.63
C GLY A 152 24.23 54.24 68.74
N ASP A 153 25.08 55.11 68.20
CA ASP A 153 24.67 56.17 67.26
C ASP A 153 24.04 55.61 65.98
N ASP A 154 23.05 56.34 65.45
CA ASP A 154 22.32 55.95 64.24
C ASP A 154 23.20 56.16 62.98
N PRO A 155 23.56 55.11 62.22
CA PRO A 155 24.34 55.23 60.98
C PRO A 155 23.54 55.84 59.82
N GLY A 156 22.28 56.21 60.03
CA GLY A 156 21.40 56.80 59.05
C GLY A 156 20.46 55.79 58.39
N LYS A 157 19.39 56.30 57.78
CA LYS A 157 18.38 55.48 57.11
C LYS A 157 18.92 54.99 55.77
N ILE A 158 19.05 53.68 55.60
CA ILE A 158 19.44 53.07 54.32
C ILE A 158 18.30 53.29 53.32
N ASP A 159 18.61 53.90 52.18
CA ASP A 159 17.62 54.15 51.12
C ASP A 159 16.99 52.84 50.66
N SER A 160 15.65 52.81 50.66
CA SER A 160 14.91 51.65 50.18
C SER A 160 15.16 51.49 48.68
N ILE A 161 15.81 50.38 48.29
CA ILE A 161 16.06 50.04 46.88
C ILE A 161 14.73 50.11 46.12
N LYS A 162 14.58 51.13 45.25
CA LYS A 162 13.45 51.24 44.33
C LYS A 162 13.58 50.12 43.31
N ILE A 163 12.81 49.06 43.51
CA ILE A 163 12.74 47.93 42.58
C ILE A 163 12.11 48.45 41.28
N PHE A 164 12.79 48.26 40.16
CA PHE A 164 12.24 48.53 38.83
C PHE A 164 11.18 47.47 38.47
N THR A 165 9.97 47.59 39.05
CA THR A 165 8.83 46.76 38.68
C THR A 165 7.98 47.43 37.60
N ASP A 166 8.21 47.03 36.34
CA ASP A 166 7.24 47.00 35.23
C ASP A 166 6.25 48.18 35.08
N GLN A 167 6.70 49.43 35.21
CA GLN A 167 5.98 50.59 34.65
C GLN A 167 6.90 51.59 33.95
N PRO A 168 6.70 51.85 32.64
CA PRO A 168 7.34 52.95 31.92
C PRO A 168 6.54 54.24 32.14
N ASN A 169 6.61 54.81 33.35
CA ASN A 169 5.98 56.10 33.64
C ASN A 169 7.04 57.17 33.95
N ILE A 170 7.33 57.95 32.91
CA ILE A 170 7.58 59.40 32.91
C ILE A 170 8.33 59.94 34.15
N ILE A 171 9.64 60.16 33.97
CA ILE A 171 10.39 61.14 34.77
C ILE A 171 10.87 62.23 33.79
N ASP A 172 9.95 63.13 33.47
CA ASP A 172 10.28 64.41 32.83
C ASP A 172 10.57 65.47 33.91
N ASN A 173 11.45 66.41 33.54
CA ASN A 173 11.65 67.70 34.20
C ASN A 173 12.08 67.71 35.68
N ASP A 174 13.38 67.54 35.92
CA ASP A 174 14.11 68.35 36.91
C ASP A 174 15.63 68.41 36.61
N LYS A 175 15.98 68.75 35.36
CA LYS A 175 17.37 68.88 34.88
C LYS A 175 17.85 70.34 34.74
N SER A 176 17.03 71.34 35.07
CA SER A 176 17.30 72.75 34.78
C SER A 176 18.11 73.50 35.86
N MET A 177 18.24 72.97 37.08
CA MET A 177 18.72 73.76 38.22
C MET A 177 20.21 73.60 38.59
N ILE A 178 20.94 72.68 37.96
CA ILE A 178 22.34 72.36 38.34
C ILE A 178 23.38 72.86 37.32
N THR A 179 22.99 73.17 36.08
CA THR A 179 23.93 73.53 35.00
C THR A 179 24.32 75.01 34.94
N SER A 180 23.67 75.90 35.70
CA SER A 180 23.99 77.33 35.73
C SER A 180 25.12 77.71 36.69
N LEU A 181 25.63 76.78 37.50
CA LEU A 181 26.72 77.00 38.46
C LEU A 181 28.12 76.87 37.82
N LYS A 182 28.32 77.46 36.64
CA LYS A 182 29.63 77.61 35.98
C LYS A 182 29.76 78.95 35.27
N LYS A 183 30.48 79.90 35.88
CA LYS A 183 31.74 80.49 35.34
C LYS A 183 32.33 81.64 36.17
N ASP A 184 31.55 82.23 37.08
CA ASP A 184 31.99 83.43 37.83
C ASP A 184 32.67 83.08 39.17
N SER A 185 33.60 82.12 39.14
CA SER A 185 34.50 81.89 40.28
C SER A 185 35.49 83.05 40.36
N THR A 186 35.33 83.91 41.36
CA THR A 186 36.04 85.20 41.49
C THR A 186 37.54 85.09 41.81
N ILE A 187 38.06 83.87 41.99
CA ILE A 187 39.49 83.60 42.15
C ILE A 187 40.14 83.45 40.77
N THR A 188 40.26 84.57 40.05
CA THR A 188 41.00 84.62 38.78
C THR A 188 42.51 84.69 39.03
N LYS A 189 43.33 84.33 38.02
CA LYS A 189 44.80 84.57 38.03
C LYS A 189 45.12 86.05 38.33
N GLU A 190 44.21 86.95 37.97
CA GLU A 190 44.25 88.39 38.27
C GLU A 190 44.09 88.73 39.77
N LEU A 191 43.27 87.98 40.53
CA LEU A 191 43.15 88.13 41.99
C LEU A 191 44.47 87.77 42.67
N ILE A 192 45.07 86.63 42.29
CA ILE A 192 46.37 86.20 42.84
C ILE A 192 47.46 87.19 42.49
N PHE A 193 47.51 87.66 41.24
CA PHE A 193 48.45 88.70 40.83
C PHE A 193 48.27 90.02 41.61
N LYS A 194 47.03 90.39 41.95
CA LYS A 194 46.72 91.54 42.82
C LYS A 194 47.17 91.32 44.26
N ILE A 195 46.99 90.11 44.81
CA ILE A 195 47.46 89.76 46.17
C ILE A 195 49.00 89.83 46.23
N LYS A 196 49.71 89.18 45.30
CA LYS A 196 51.19 89.23 45.24
C LYS A 196 51.70 90.67 45.08
N ASN A 197 51.14 91.47 44.17
CA ASN A 197 51.52 92.88 43.99
C ASN A 197 51.20 93.77 45.20
N ASN A 198 50.10 93.54 45.91
CA ASN A 198 49.75 94.34 47.09
C ASN A 198 50.69 94.02 48.26
N LEU A 199 50.99 92.73 48.47
CA LEU A 199 51.99 92.29 49.45
C LEU A 199 53.33 93.00 49.18
N ASP A 200 53.79 92.99 47.93
CA ASP A 200 55.04 93.61 47.51
C ASP A 200 55.07 95.13 47.67
N LYS A 201 53.96 95.82 47.39
CA LYS A 201 53.90 97.28 47.50
C LYS A 201 53.90 97.76 48.94
N GLU A 202 53.12 97.13 49.81
CA GLU A 202 53.06 97.55 51.21
C GLU A 202 54.38 97.28 51.95
N THR A 203 55.02 96.13 51.71
CA THR A 203 56.21 95.75 52.48
C THR A 203 57.48 96.44 51.98
N ASN A 204 57.68 96.55 50.66
CA ASN A 204 58.79 97.35 50.12
C ASN A 204 58.64 98.82 50.50
N GLY A 205 57.42 99.39 50.43
CA GLY A 205 57.18 100.79 50.84
C GLY A 205 57.51 101.05 52.31
N VAL A 206 57.16 100.12 53.21
CA VAL A 206 57.51 100.23 54.65
C VAL A 206 59.02 100.05 54.87
N LEU A 207 59.67 99.10 54.20
CA LEU A 207 61.12 98.86 54.32
C LEU A 207 61.96 100.01 53.73
N GLU A 208 61.52 100.60 52.61
CA GLU A 208 62.14 101.79 52.02
C GLU A 208 61.98 103.01 52.93
N PHE A 209 60.80 103.22 53.51
CA PHE A 209 60.56 104.31 54.47
C PHE A 209 61.51 104.20 55.68
N TYR A 210 61.60 103.02 56.31
CA TYR A 210 62.53 102.80 57.42
C TYR A 210 63.99 102.96 57.01
N GLN A 211 64.39 102.51 55.81
CA GLN A 211 65.75 102.70 55.31
C GLN A 211 66.07 104.19 55.08
N ILE A 212 65.15 104.95 54.49
CA ILE A 212 65.32 106.38 54.23
C ILE A 212 65.45 107.16 55.56
N GLU A 213 64.56 106.90 56.52
CA GLU A 213 64.57 107.60 57.80
C GLU A 213 65.77 107.21 58.65
N PHE A 214 66.19 105.94 58.60
CA PHE A 214 67.44 105.49 59.21
C PHE A 214 68.64 106.20 58.58
N ASN A 215 68.78 106.18 57.26
CA ASN A 215 69.90 106.83 56.55
C ASN A 215 70.03 108.33 56.87
N LYS A 216 68.91 109.07 56.99
CA LYS A 216 68.92 110.49 57.41
C LYS A 216 69.48 110.66 58.83
N ASN A 217 69.11 109.77 59.75
CA ASN A 217 69.61 109.79 61.12
C ASN A 217 71.10 109.45 61.19
N CYS A 218 71.58 108.51 60.36
CA CYS A 218 73.01 108.23 60.18
C CYS A 218 73.78 109.46 59.66
N GLU A 219 73.22 110.15 58.65
CA GLU A 219 73.81 111.36 58.09
C GLU A 219 73.87 112.51 59.13
N LEU A 220 72.81 112.70 59.92
CA LEU A 220 72.79 113.63 61.04
C LEU A 220 73.84 113.29 62.11
N LEU A 221 73.93 112.03 62.54
CA LEU A 221 74.91 111.57 63.52
C LEU A 221 76.34 111.72 63.01
N LYS A 222 76.58 111.44 61.73
CA LYS A 222 77.88 111.64 61.07
C LYS A 222 78.25 113.13 61.02
N ASN A 223 77.34 114.00 60.61
CA ASN A 223 77.56 115.45 60.57
C ASN A 223 77.85 116.01 61.97
N LEU A 224 77.17 115.52 63.01
CA LEU A 224 77.46 115.87 64.41
C LEU A 224 78.84 115.34 64.84
N TYR A 225 79.17 114.09 64.53
CA TYR A 225 80.48 113.51 64.85
C TYR A 225 81.63 114.28 64.18
N ASP A 226 81.52 114.57 62.88
CA ASP A 226 82.54 115.30 62.13
C ASP A 226 82.69 116.74 62.66
N TYR A 227 81.59 117.42 63.03
CA TYR A 227 81.64 118.75 63.66
C TYR A 227 82.28 118.75 65.06
N PHE A 228 82.06 117.69 65.84
CA PHE A 228 82.52 117.57 67.22
C PHE A 228 83.92 116.95 67.36
N LYS A 229 84.41 116.22 66.36
CA LYS A 229 85.72 115.58 66.37
C LYS A 229 86.89 116.58 66.41
N ASP A 230 86.73 117.72 65.73
CA ASP A 230 87.79 118.73 65.56
C ASP A 230 87.67 119.90 66.57
N ASN A 231 86.85 119.75 67.62
CA ASN A 231 86.57 120.78 68.63
C ASN A 231 87.07 120.38 70.03
N ASP A 232 88.21 120.94 70.47
CA ASP A 232 88.87 120.60 71.74
C ASP A 232 88.05 120.89 73.03
N PHE A 233 86.95 121.64 72.93
CA PHE A 233 86.15 122.08 74.08
C PHE A 233 85.04 121.11 74.51
N ILE A 234 84.92 119.94 73.88
CA ILE A 234 83.79 119.04 74.08
C ILE A 234 84.09 118.02 75.18
N LYS A 235 83.07 117.74 76.00
CA LYS A 235 83.17 116.71 77.03
C LYS A 235 83.37 115.34 76.37
N PRO A 236 84.35 114.53 76.82
CA PRO A 236 84.63 113.21 76.23
C PRO A 236 83.42 112.26 76.32
N GLU A 237 82.52 112.49 77.29
CA GLU A 237 81.22 111.82 77.43
C GLU A 237 80.35 111.92 76.16
N ILE A 238 80.33 113.08 75.50
CA ILE A 238 79.54 113.32 74.28
C ILE A 238 80.18 112.59 73.08
N LEU A 239 81.51 112.63 72.99
CA LEU A 239 82.25 111.90 71.94
C LEU A 239 82.07 110.38 72.09
N GLN A 240 82.09 109.86 73.33
CA GLN A 240 81.81 108.45 73.60
C GLN A 240 80.36 108.08 73.22
N GLN A 241 79.37 108.91 73.58
CA GLN A 241 77.98 108.69 73.16
C GLN A 241 77.83 108.64 71.63
N LEU A 242 78.54 109.48 70.87
CA LEU A 242 78.52 109.44 69.40
C LEU A 242 79.19 108.17 68.84
N ILE A 243 80.26 107.68 69.47
CA ILE A 243 80.89 106.40 69.12
C ILE A 243 79.95 105.22 69.42
N ASP A 244 79.28 105.24 70.57
CA ASP A 244 78.30 104.21 70.96
C ASP A 244 77.08 104.24 70.03
N HIS A 245 76.61 105.42 69.63
CA HIS A 245 75.57 105.58 68.60
C HIS A 245 76.00 105.04 67.24
N LYS A 246 77.26 105.23 66.83
CA LYS A 246 77.80 104.66 65.59
C LYS A 246 77.93 103.14 65.64
N ASN A 247 78.35 102.58 66.77
CA ASN A 247 78.37 101.11 66.96
C ASN A 247 76.94 100.53 66.96
N ASN A 248 75.96 101.29 67.48
CA ASN A 248 74.55 100.95 67.37
C ASN A 248 74.01 101.08 65.94
N GLU A 249 74.52 101.99 65.11
CA GLU A 249 74.18 102.13 63.69
C GLU A 249 74.48 100.83 62.92
N ASP A 250 75.68 100.27 63.07
CA ASP A 250 76.07 99.00 62.45
C ASP A 250 75.19 97.83 62.92
N ASN A 251 74.82 97.82 64.21
CA ASN A 251 73.93 96.81 64.78
C ASN A 251 72.49 96.95 64.27
N VAL A 252 71.97 98.17 64.11
CA VAL A 252 70.64 98.41 63.53
C VAL A 252 70.63 98.06 62.04
N ASN A 253 71.68 98.40 61.28
CA ASN A 253 71.86 97.96 59.89
C ASN A 253 71.85 96.44 59.76
N LEU A 254 72.58 95.72 60.64
CA LEU A 254 72.59 94.27 60.67
C LEU A 254 71.20 93.70 60.96
N ASN A 255 70.48 94.24 61.96
CA ASN A 255 69.13 93.81 62.30
C ASN A 255 68.10 94.12 61.22
N LEU A 256 68.24 95.25 60.51
CA LEU A 256 67.40 95.64 59.38
C LEU A 256 67.61 94.67 58.20
N ASN A 257 68.86 94.32 57.88
CA ASN A 257 69.19 93.33 56.84
C ASN A 257 68.71 91.92 57.21
N LEU A 258 68.86 91.50 58.48
CA LEU A 258 68.30 90.23 58.97
C LEU A 258 66.76 90.21 58.92
N SER A 259 66.12 91.35 59.15
CA SER A 259 64.65 91.48 59.07
C SER A 259 64.15 91.46 57.62
N LYS A 260 64.84 92.14 56.70
CA LYS A 260 64.62 92.03 55.25
C LYS A 260 64.72 90.58 54.77
N LYS A 261 65.81 89.89 55.10
CA LYS A 261 65.99 88.48 54.73
C LYS A 261 64.87 87.59 55.28
N LYS A 262 64.51 87.72 56.56
CA LYS A 262 63.38 86.98 57.15
C LYS A 262 62.06 87.28 56.45
N TYR A 263 61.84 88.52 56.01
CA TYR A 263 60.67 88.88 55.24
C TYR A 263 60.67 88.22 53.85
N ASP A 264 61.80 88.25 53.13
CA ASP A 264 61.95 87.59 51.83
C ASP A 264 61.72 86.06 51.93
N ASP A 265 62.27 85.41 52.97
CA ASP A 265 62.06 83.99 53.26
C ASP A 265 60.56 83.67 53.53
N ILE A 266 59.84 84.55 54.24
CA ILE A 266 58.39 84.41 54.49
C ILE A 266 57.58 84.64 53.21
N LYS A 267 57.93 85.67 52.42
CA LYS A 267 57.28 85.97 51.15
C LYS A 267 57.40 84.79 50.19
N LEU A 268 58.61 84.25 50.00
CA LEU A 268 58.85 83.12 49.12
C LEU A 268 58.03 81.88 49.54
N ASN A 269 57.95 81.60 50.83
CA ASN A 269 57.11 80.54 51.39
C ASN A 269 55.60 80.75 51.13
N LEU A 270 55.13 82.01 51.19
CA LEU A 270 53.75 82.35 50.84
C LEU A 270 53.48 82.23 49.34
N ASP A 271 54.43 82.66 48.50
CA ASP A 271 54.35 82.51 47.04
C ASP A 271 54.28 81.03 46.62
N GLU A 272 55.15 80.18 47.18
CA GLU A 272 55.12 78.73 46.95
C GLU A 272 53.77 78.11 47.36
N LYS A 273 53.22 78.49 48.51
CA LYS A 273 51.89 78.02 48.97
C LYS A 273 50.75 78.47 48.07
N ILE A 274 50.79 79.72 47.60
CA ILE A 274 49.80 80.26 46.66
C ILE A 274 49.85 79.47 45.34
N ASP A 275 51.06 79.16 44.85
CA ASP A 275 51.23 78.44 43.59
C ASP A 275 50.82 76.96 43.72
N VAL A 276 51.06 76.29 44.87
CA VAL A 276 50.52 74.95 45.16
C VAL A 276 48.99 74.95 45.16
N ILE A 277 48.36 75.86 45.91
CA ILE A 277 46.89 75.97 45.97
C ILE A 277 46.31 76.24 44.57
N TRP A 278 46.98 77.08 43.77
CA TRP A 278 46.54 77.35 42.41
C TRP A 278 46.60 76.10 41.51
N ASN A 279 47.68 75.32 41.59
CA ASN A 279 47.82 74.06 40.85
C ASN A 279 46.76 73.01 41.27
N GLU A 280 46.43 72.91 42.56
CA GLU A 280 45.35 72.04 43.05
C GLU A 280 43.98 72.46 42.51
N ILE A 281 43.70 73.76 42.44
CA ILE A 281 42.48 74.31 41.84
C ILE A 281 42.42 74.02 40.33
N GLU A 282 43.51 74.24 39.58
CA GLU A 282 43.56 74.02 38.12
C GLU A 282 43.45 72.52 37.76
N SER A 283 44.01 71.64 38.60
CA SER A 283 43.79 70.19 38.54
C SER A 283 42.33 69.81 38.82
N SER A 284 41.72 70.38 39.88
CA SER A 284 40.33 70.10 40.25
C SER A 284 39.35 70.52 39.15
N TYR A 285 39.57 71.68 38.51
CA TYR A 285 38.77 72.10 37.35
C TYR A 285 38.90 71.14 36.18
N SER A 286 40.12 70.65 35.90
CA SER A 286 40.38 69.66 34.84
C SER A 286 39.68 68.32 35.10
N GLU A 287 39.57 67.90 36.36
CA GLU A 287 38.84 66.70 36.75
C GLU A 287 37.31 66.88 36.67
N ILE A 288 36.80 68.03 37.11
CA ILE A 288 35.38 68.42 36.94
C ILE A 288 35.00 68.48 35.45
N GLU A 289 35.90 68.89 34.58
CA GLU A 289 35.67 68.91 33.12
C GLU A 289 35.53 67.48 32.57
N LYS A 290 36.46 66.56 32.91
CA LYS A 290 36.38 65.13 32.56
C LYS A 290 35.11 64.46 33.08
N ILE A 291 34.70 64.75 34.31
CA ILE A 291 33.44 64.25 34.87
C ILE A 291 32.24 64.79 34.06
N SER A 292 32.29 66.05 33.61
CA SER A 292 31.22 66.62 32.79
C SER A 292 31.15 66.05 31.38
N SER A 293 32.26 65.63 30.76
CA SER A 293 32.24 64.96 29.45
C SER A 293 31.62 63.56 29.53
N VAL A 294 31.86 62.80 30.61
CA VAL A 294 31.18 61.51 30.85
C VAL A 294 29.65 61.68 30.95
N GLY A 295 29.17 62.85 31.36
CA GLY A 295 27.75 63.21 31.31
C GLY A 295 27.15 63.21 29.89
N SER A 296 27.96 63.45 28.85
CA SER A 296 27.57 63.35 27.45
C SER A 296 27.34 61.89 27.04
N ASP A 297 28.31 61.02 27.33
CA ASP A 297 28.25 59.58 27.02
C ASP A 297 27.05 58.91 27.72
N VAL A 298 26.73 59.32 28.94
CA VAL A 298 25.54 58.86 29.68
C VAL A 298 24.24 59.32 29.01
N ASN A 299 24.19 60.52 28.41
CA ASN A 299 23.01 60.95 27.64
C ASN A 299 22.90 60.19 26.31
N GLU A 300 24.00 59.92 25.61
CA GLU A 300 23.99 59.11 24.37
C GLU A 300 23.57 57.66 24.65
N MET A 301 24.06 57.05 25.75
CA MET A 301 23.60 55.74 26.19
C MET A 301 22.13 55.72 26.57
N ARG A 302 21.61 56.78 27.20
CA ARG A 302 20.16 56.92 27.49
C ARG A 302 19.34 57.04 26.21
N GLN A 303 19.82 57.76 25.20
CA GLN A 303 19.14 57.86 23.91
C GLN A 303 19.08 56.49 23.21
N LYS A 304 20.22 55.79 23.10
CA LYS A 304 20.28 54.44 22.53
C LYS A 304 19.38 53.45 23.30
N LEU A 305 19.33 53.56 24.61
CA LEU A 305 18.44 52.74 25.45
C LEU A 305 16.96 53.02 25.17
N ASN A 306 16.56 54.29 25.02
CA ASN A 306 15.19 54.66 24.66
C ASN A 306 14.82 54.18 23.24
N GLU A 307 15.73 54.27 22.27
CA GLU A 307 15.54 53.71 20.92
C GLU A 307 15.34 52.19 20.97
N GLN A 308 16.10 51.47 21.81
CA GLN A 308 15.88 50.03 22.05
C GLN A 308 14.52 49.75 22.71
N PHE A 309 14.06 50.58 23.64
CA PHE A 309 12.73 50.41 24.26
C PHE A 309 11.59 50.61 23.27
N GLU A 310 11.61 51.64 22.41
CA GLU A 310 10.60 51.82 21.37
C GLU A 310 10.66 50.69 20.31
N ASN A 311 11.84 50.18 19.96
CA ASN A 311 11.95 49.00 19.11
C ASN A 311 11.33 47.74 19.75
N ILE A 312 11.56 47.49 21.05
CA ILE A 312 10.94 46.37 21.78
C ILE A 312 9.42 46.51 21.83
N LYS A 313 8.91 47.73 22.03
CA LYS A 313 7.49 48.06 22.04
C LYS A 313 6.84 47.79 20.67
N ASN A 314 7.43 48.29 19.58
CA ASN A 314 6.98 48.01 18.22
C ASN A 314 6.94 46.49 17.92
N ILE A 315 7.99 45.74 18.30
CA ILE A 315 8.03 44.28 18.16
C ILE A 315 6.92 43.59 18.97
N ASN A 316 6.60 44.12 20.15
CA ASN A 316 5.52 43.57 20.98
C ASN A 316 4.14 43.86 20.40
N ASP A 317 3.93 45.03 19.80
CA ASP A 317 2.68 45.40 19.14
C ASP A 317 2.46 44.58 17.85
N GLU A 318 3.52 44.39 17.04
CA GLU A 318 3.49 43.46 15.90
C GLU A 318 3.17 42.02 16.33
N LYS A 319 3.75 41.57 17.45
CA LYS A 319 3.49 40.25 18.02
C LYS A 319 2.03 40.11 18.47
N ILE A 320 1.43 41.13 19.08
CA ILE A 320 -0.01 41.14 19.43
C ILE A 320 -0.85 40.99 18.15
N LEU A 321 -0.59 41.81 17.14
CA LEU A 321 -1.31 41.78 15.87
C LEU A 321 -1.17 40.44 15.12
N LEU A 322 -0.01 39.79 15.19
CA LEU A 322 0.21 38.44 14.66
C LEU A 322 -0.55 37.38 15.45
N ASN A 323 -0.65 37.52 16.78
CA ASN A 323 -1.38 36.60 17.63
C ASN A 323 -2.90 36.69 17.40
N ASP A 324 -3.43 37.89 17.18
CA ASP A 324 -4.85 38.09 16.81
C ASP A 324 -5.16 37.50 15.43
N LYS A 325 -4.26 37.67 14.45
CA LYS A 325 -4.36 37.01 13.15
C LYS A 325 -4.34 35.48 13.29
N LEU A 326 -3.46 34.93 14.13
CA LEU A 326 -3.40 33.49 14.41
C LEU A 326 -4.72 32.99 15.02
N ASN A 327 -5.22 33.64 16.07
CA ASN A 327 -6.51 33.34 16.70
C ASN A 327 -7.67 33.37 15.67
N SER A 328 -7.69 34.37 14.78
CA SER A 328 -8.71 34.48 13.72
C SER A 328 -8.64 33.33 12.70
N GLN A 329 -7.45 32.79 12.44
CA GLN A 329 -7.26 31.63 11.57
C GLN A 329 -7.64 30.33 12.27
N GLU A 330 -7.33 30.17 13.56
CA GLU A 330 -7.77 29.02 14.34
C GLU A 330 -9.29 28.90 14.45
N ILE A 331 -10.00 30.03 14.56
CA ILE A 331 -11.47 30.06 14.54
C ILE A 331 -11.98 29.58 13.18
N LYS A 332 -11.47 30.12 12.06
CA LYS A 332 -11.84 29.70 10.70
C LYS A 332 -11.53 28.23 10.42
N ILE A 333 -10.43 27.69 10.95
CA ILE A 333 -10.11 26.26 10.86
C ILE A 333 -11.17 25.44 11.58
N LYS A 334 -11.54 25.78 12.81
CA LYS A 334 -12.61 25.10 13.57
C LYS A 334 -13.98 25.19 12.88
N GLU A 335 -14.31 26.31 12.24
CA GLU A 335 -15.52 26.46 11.42
C GLU A 335 -15.51 25.50 10.23
N LEU A 336 -14.41 25.43 9.48
CA LEU A 336 -14.25 24.51 8.35
C LEU A 336 -14.23 23.03 8.78
N GLU A 337 -13.63 22.70 9.92
CA GLU A 337 -13.66 21.36 10.51
C GLU A 337 -15.09 20.92 10.87
N ASN A 338 -15.88 21.81 11.49
CA ASN A 338 -17.30 21.55 11.79
C ASN A 338 -18.14 21.40 10.52
N LEU A 339 -17.87 22.20 9.49
CA LEU A 339 -18.56 22.15 8.20
C LEU A 339 -18.24 20.82 7.48
N ASN A 340 -16.96 20.41 7.46
CA ASN A 340 -16.53 19.12 6.92
C ASN A 340 -17.13 17.92 7.69
N LEU A 341 -17.21 18.01 9.03
CA LEU A 341 -17.88 17.01 9.86
C LEU A 341 -19.38 16.90 9.53
N ASN A 342 -20.04 17.99 9.14
CA ASN A 342 -21.42 17.96 8.68
C ASN A 342 -21.56 17.31 7.30
N TYR A 343 -20.68 17.62 6.34
CA TYR A 343 -20.67 16.91 5.04
C TYR A 343 -20.41 15.40 5.20
N LEU A 344 -19.51 14.98 6.10
CA LEU A 344 -19.30 13.56 6.40
C LEU A 344 -20.58 12.87 6.94
N LYS A 345 -21.37 13.56 7.77
CA LYS A 345 -22.68 13.06 8.23
C LYS A 345 -23.70 12.97 7.08
N GLU A 346 -23.67 13.91 6.13
CA GLU A 346 -24.56 13.89 4.96
C GLU A 346 -24.19 12.77 3.99
N ILE A 347 -22.89 12.59 3.69
CA ILE A 347 -22.39 11.46 2.90
C ILE A 347 -22.81 10.13 3.55
N SER A 348 -22.63 9.98 4.86
CA SER A 348 -23.07 8.77 5.58
C SER A 348 -24.58 8.51 5.46
N LYS A 349 -25.43 9.55 5.50
CA LYS A 349 -26.89 9.41 5.25
C LYS A 349 -27.19 8.97 3.81
N VAL A 350 -26.46 9.48 2.82
CA VAL A 350 -26.61 9.10 1.40
C VAL A 350 -26.15 7.66 1.18
N GLU A 351 -25.03 7.24 1.79
CA GLU A 351 -24.55 5.85 1.73
C GLU A 351 -25.55 4.85 2.34
N ILE A 352 -26.23 5.22 3.43
CA ILE A 352 -27.28 4.38 4.03
C ILE A 352 -28.45 4.24 3.06
N LYS A 353 -28.97 5.35 2.51
CA LYS A 353 -30.05 5.32 1.51
C LYS A 353 -29.69 4.48 0.27
N LEU A 354 -28.46 4.62 -0.24
CA LEU A 354 -27.99 3.85 -1.39
C LEU A 354 -27.93 2.34 -1.08
N LYS A 355 -27.53 1.96 0.14
CA LYS A 355 -27.56 0.55 0.59
C LYS A 355 -28.98 0.01 0.71
N GLU A 356 -29.92 0.81 1.21
CA GLU A 356 -31.34 0.45 1.30
C GLU A 356 -31.97 0.28 -0.10
N GLU A 357 -31.68 1.19 -1.03
CA GLU A 357 -32.13 1.11 -2.42
C GLU A 357 -31.53 -0.09 -3.17
N ASN A 358 -30.23 -0.35 -3.01
CA ASN A 358 -29.59 -1.54 -3.58
C ASN A 358 -30.22 -2.83 -3.03
N LEU A 359 -30.48 -2.92 -1.72
CA LEU A 359 -31.15 -4.08 -1.12
C LEU A 359 -32.60 -4.26 -1.66
N LEU A 360 -33.30 -3.17 -1.94
CA LEU A 360 -34.62 -3.21 -2.57
C LEU A 360 -34.54 -3.68 -4.04
N ASN A 361 -33.52 -3.23 -4.77
CA ASN A 361 -33.30 -3.63 -6.16
C ASN A 361 -32.85 -5.10 -6.28
N GLU A 362 -32.00 -5.60 -5.37
CA GLU A 362 -31.68 -7.04 -5.28
C GLU A 362 -32.93 -7.90 -5.06
N LYS A 363 -33.87 -7.45 -4.20
CA LYS A 363 -35.14 -8.16 -3.98
C LYS A 363 -36.02 -8.16 -5.24
N LYS A 364 -36.07 -7.06 -5.99
CA LYS A 364 -36.77 -6.99 -7.28
C LYS A 364 -36.13 -7.90 -8.32
N ILE A 365 -34.80 -7.91 -8.43
CA ILE A 365 -34.05 -8.79 -9.35
C ILE A 365 -34.39 -10.25 -9.07
N LYS A 366 -34.30 -10.70 -7.81
CA LYS A 366 -34.68 -12.07 -7.43
C LYS A 366 -36.12 -12.42 -7.78
N SER A 367 -37.07 -11.51 -7.54
CA SER A 367 -38.47 -11.70 -7.94
C SER A 367 -38.67 -11.79 -9.46
N TYR A 368 -37.88 -11.06 -10.25
CA TYR A 368 -37.89 -11.18 -11.71
C TYR A 368 -37.20 -12.47 -12.18
N GLU A 369 -36.13 -12.93 -11.53
CA GLU A 369 -35.47 -14.22 -11.80
C GLU A 369 -36.41 -15.40 -11.54
N GLU A 370 -37.15 -15.37 -10.42
CA GLU A 370 -38.19 -16.36 -10.09
C GLU A 370 -39.31 -16.38 -11.14
N LEU A 371 -39.78 -15.20 -11.57
CA LEU A 371 -40.82 -15.07 -12.59
C LEU A 371 -40.34 -15.50 -13.99
N LEU A 372 -39.09 -15.19 -14.35
CA LEU A 372 -38.46 -15.66 -15.58
C LEU A 372 -38.36 -17.19 -15.59
N LYS A 373 -37.88 -17.78 -14.50
CA LYS A 373 -37.79 -19.25 -14.37
C LYS A 373 -39.17 -19.91 -14.49
N HIS A 374 -40.21 -19.34 -13.87
CA HIS A 374 -41.57 -19.85 -14.02
C HIS A 374 -42.08 -19.75 -15.48
N ASN A 375 -41.76 -18.66 -16.18
CA ASN A 375 -42.07 -18.53 -17.61
C ASN A 375 -41.28 -19.52 -18.47
N GLU A 376 -40.02 -19.81 -18.14
CA GLU A 376 -39.21 -20.85 -18.81
C GLU A 376 -39.83 -22.24 -18.63
N GLU A 377 -40.32 -22.57 -17.41
CA GLU A 377 -41.06 -23.80 -17.13
C GLU A 377 -42.36 -23.88 -17.97
N ILE A 378 -43.14 -22.80 -18.05
CA ILE A 378 -44.34 -22.73 -18.91
C ILE A 378 -43.98 -22.90 -20.40
N ILE A 379 -42.90 -22.28 -20.87
CA ILE A 379 -42.45 -22.40 -22.27
C ILE A 379 -42.03 -23.85 -22.56
N GLN A 380 -41.29 -24.51 -21.66
CA GLN A 380 -40.92 -25.92 -21.80
C GLN A 380 -42.16 -26.83 -21.89
N ASP A 381 -43.15 -26.63 -21.02
CA ASP A 381 -44.43 -27.37 -21.05
C ASP A 381 -45.20 -27.15 -22.35
N LEU A 382 -45.24 -25.91 -22.85
CA LEU A 382 -45.89 -25.58 -24.13
C LEU A 382 -45.14 -26.16 -25.33
N THR A 383 -43.80 -26.12 -25.33
CA THR A 383 -42.97 -26.73 -26.37
C THR A 383 -43.18 -28.24 -26.40
N LYS A 384 -43.20 -28.90 -25.24
CA LYS A 384 -43.48 -30.34 -25.15
C LYS A 384 -44.87 -30.69 -25.68
N LYS A 385 -45.91 -29.94 -25.30
CA LYS A 385 -47.27 -30.13 -25.85
C LYS A 385 -47.34 -29.89 -27.36
N LEU A 386 -46.56 -28.94 -27.89
CA LEU A 386 -46.45 -28.70 -29.33
C LEU A 386 -45.77 -29.88 -30.06
N GLU A 387 -44.73 -30.46 -29.47
CA GLU A 387 -44.06 -31.66 -30.00
C GLU A 387 -44.97 -32.89 -29.96
N GLU A 388 -45.67 -33.12 -28.84
CA GLU A 388 -46.70 -34.16 -28.73
C GLU A 388 -47.82 -33.98 -29.77
N ALA A 389 -48.28 -32.74 -30.01
CA ALA A 389 -49.28 -32.43 -31.03
C ALA A 389 -48.75 -32.64 -32.47
N LYS A 390 -47.48 -32.32 -32.75
CA LYS A 390 -46.83 -32.62 -34.04
C LYS A 390 -46.73 -34.12 -34.28
N LEU A 391 -46.22 -34.87 -33.29
CA LEU A 391 -46.10 -36.31 -33.36
C LEU A 391 -47.47 -36.98 -33.57
N ASN A 392 -48.51 -36.52 -32.86
CA ASN A 392 -49.88 -36.99 -33.06
C ASN A 392 -50.40 -36.67 -34.47
N LYS A 393 -50.09 -35.48 -35.03
CA LYS A 393 -50.46 -35.14 -36.40
C LYS A 393 -49.73 -36.00 -37.44
N GLU A 394 -48.44 -36.25 -37.25
CA GLU A 394 -47.66 -37.15 -38.10
C GLU A 394 -48.21 -38.59 -38.02
N ASN A 395 -48.53 -39.08 -36.83
CA ASN A 395 -49.18 -40.38 -36.64
C ASN A 395 -50.54 -40.48 -37.35
N VAL A 396 -51.34 -39.41 -37.37
CA VAL A 396 -52.60 -39.35 -38.14
C VAL A 396 -52.32 -39.40 -39.64
N ILE A 397 -51.38 -38.61 -40.16
CA ILE A 397 -51.00 -38.62 -41.59
C ILE A 397 -50.46 -39.99 -42.01
N VAL A 398 -49.59 -40.60 -41.21
CA VAL A 398 -49.06 -41.95 -41.45
C VAL A 398 -50.19 -42.98 -41.44
N LYS A 399 -51.15 -42.86 -40.51
CA LYS A 399 -52.32 -43.75 -40.47
C LYS A 399 -53.22 -43.59 -41.70
N GLU A 400 -53.51 -42.36 -42.13
CA GLU A 400 -54.23 -42.10 -43.39
C GLU A 400 -53.50 -42.62 -44.63
N SER A 401 -52.16 -42.60 -44.64
CA SER A 401 -51.34 -43.19 -45.69
C SER A 401 -51.40 -44.73 -45.67
N ILE A 402 -51.33 -45.35 -44.50
CA ILE A 402 -51.50 -46.80 -44.31
C ILE A 402 -52.90 -47.24 -44.75
N ASP A 403 -53.95 -46.51 -44.36
CA ASP A 403 -55.33 -46.83 -44.70
C ASP A 403 -55.59 -46.70 -46.22
N LYS A 404 -54.90 -45.77 -46.91
CA LYS A 404 -54.90 -45.71 -48.39
C LYS A 404 -54.20 -46.92 -49.02
N ILE A 405 -52.97 -47.23 -48.59
CA ILE A 405 -52.21 -48.40 -49.10
C ILE A 405 -53.01 -49.69 -48.90
N ASN A 406 -53.59 -49.91 -47.71
CA ASN A 406 -54.43 -51.07 -47.43
C ASN A 406 -55.65 -51.18 -48.36
N ASN A 407 -56.20 -50.04 -48.82
CA ASN A 407 -57.34 -50.01 -49.72
C ASN A 407 -56.93 -50.22 -51.18
N ASP A 408 -55.78 -49.67 -51.59
CA ASP A 408 -55.17 -49.91 -52.91
C ASP A 408 -54.74 -51.39 -53.05
N ASP A 409 -54.07 -51.95 -52.04
CA ASP A 409 -53.72 -53.38 -51.94
C ASP A 409 -54.97 -54.26 -52.05
N LYS A 410 -56.07 -53.87 -51.40
CA LYS A 410 -57.34 -54.60 -51.47
C LYS A 410 -57.92 -54.60 -52.88
N ILE A 411 -57.88 -53.46 -53.58
CA ILE A 411 -58.32 -53.34 -54.98
C ILE A 411 -57.42 -54.20 -55.89
N GLU A 412 -56.10 -54.19 -55.67
CA GLU A 412 -55.18 -55.02 -56.44
C GLU A 412 -55.45 -56.52 -56.21
N ILE A 413 -55.62 -56.94 -54.95
CA ILE A 413 -56.00 -58.31 -54.57
C ILE A 413 -57.32 -58.74 -55.23
N GLU A 414 -58.32 -57.87 -55.30
CA GLU A 414 -59.59 -58.16 -55.97
C GLU A 414 -59.40 -58.30 -57.50
N SER A 415 -58.57 -57.46 -58.13
CA SER A 415 -58.21 -57.62 -59.55
C SER A 415 -57.41 -58.90 -59.84
N LEU A 416 -56.54 -59.31 -58.90
CA LEU A 416 -55.74 -60.53 -59.02
C LEU A 416 -56.60 -61.77 -58.85
N LYS A 417 -57.58 -61.77 -57.93
CA LYS A 417 -58.59 -62.83 -57.80
C LYS A 417 -59.39 -63.02 -59.08
N GLU A 418 -59.80 -61.93 -59.73
CA GLU A 418 -60.56 -61.99 -60.98
C GLU A 418 -59.72 -62.54 -62.16
N LYS A 419 -58.44 -62.14 -62.25
CA LYS A 419 -57.48 -62.75 -63.19
C LYS A 419 -57.26 -64.24 -62.93
N LEU A 420 -57.18 -64.64 -61.65
CA LEU A 420 -56.99 -66.04 -61.25
C LEU A 420 -58.20 -66.90 -61.67
N LYS A 421 -59.42 -66.38 -61.46
CA LYS A 421 -60.66 -67.01 -61.92
C LYS A 421 -60.70 -67.21 -63.45
N MET A 422 -60.30 -66.19 -64.23
CA MET A 422 -60.21 -66.33 -65.70
C MET A 422 -59.15 -67.37 -66.14
N LEU A 423 -58.07 -67.52 -65.37
CA LEU A 423 -57.05 -68.56 -65.57
C LEU A 423 -57.59 -69.97 -65.24
N GLU A 424 -58.38 -70.12 -64.18
CA GLU A 424 -59.06 -71.38 -63.85
C GLU A 424 -60.08 -71.78 -64.94
N GLU A 425 -60.88 -70.83 -65.43
CA GLU A 425 -61.85 -71.07 -66.51
C GLU A 425 -61.16 -71.48 -67.82
N THR A 426 -60.05 -70.83 -68.20
CA THR A 426 -59.27 -71.22 -69.39
C THR A 426 -58.49 -72.54 -69.21
N CYS A 427 -58.07 -72.89 -67.99
CA CYS A 427 -57.45 -74.17 -67.69
C CYS A 427 -58.48 -75.32 -67.80
N ASN A 428 -59.68 -75.13 -67.23
CA ASN A 428 -60.79 -76.08 -67.32
C ASN A 428 -61.26 -76.29 -68.77
N ALA A 429 -61.27 -75.24 -69.59
CA ALA A 429 -61.56 -75.36 -71.02
C ALA A 429 -60.54 -76.22 -71.80
N LYS A 430 -59.24 -76.10 -71.46
CA LYS A 430 -58.18 -76.96 -72.04
C LYS A 430 -58.32 -78.42 -71.62
N ILE A 431 -58.60 -78.69 -70.35
CA ILE A 431 -58.84 -80.04 -69.82
C ILE A 431 -60.03 -80.73 -70.52
N LEU A 432 -61.08 -79.96 -70.87
CA LEU A 432 -62.25 -80.47 -71.62
C LEU A 432 -61.89 -80.86 -73.07
N MET A 433 -61.01 -80.09 -73.72
CA MET A 433 -60.52 -80.38 -75.07
C MET A 433 -59.62 -81.62 -75.12
N GLU A 434 -58.71 -81.78 -74.15
CA GLU A 434 -57.87 -82.98 -74.06
C GLU A 434 -58.67 -84.25 -73.76
N LYS A 435 -59.71 -84.17 -72.91
CA LYS A 435 -60.65 -85.30 -72.71
C LYS A 435 -61.33 -85.77 -74.00
N LYS A 436 -61.73 -84.85 -74.89
CA LYS A 436 -62.31 -85.21 -76.20
C LYS A 436 -61.29 -85.90 -77.11
N ASN A 437 -60.05 -85.38 -77.16
CA ASN A 437 -58.98 -85.95 -77.99
C ASN A 437 -58.47 -87.32 -77.49
N LEU A 438 -58.49 -87.56 -76.17
CA LEU A 438 -58.19 -88.87 -75.59
C LEU A 438 -59.32 -89.88 -75.85
N SER A 439 -60.60 -89.47 -75.76
CA SER A 439 -61.75 -90.33 -76.02
C SER A 439 -61.74 -90.92 -77.45
N ALA A 440 -61.44 -90.09 -78.46
CA ALA A 440 -61.33 -90.53 -79.85
C ALA A 440 -60.25 -91.60 -80.06
N LYS A 441 -59.05 -91.42 -79.47
CA LYS A 441 -57.94 -92.38 -79.56
C LYS A 441 -58.23 -93.73 -78.87
N TYR A 442 -59.09 -93.76 -77.86
CA TYR A 442 -59.47 -95.01 -77.19
C TYR A 442 -60.53 -95.80 -77.97
N GLN A 443 -61.49 -95.14 -78.63
CA GLN A 443 -62.48 -95.84 -79.47
C GLN A 443 -61.84 -96.52 -80.69
N GLU A 444 -60.86 -95.88 -81.34
CA GLU A 444 -60.14 -96.45 -82.49
C GLU A 444 -59.30 -97.68 -82.10
N LYS A 445 -58.69 -97.67 -80.91
CA LYS A 445 -58.00 -98.85 -80.34
C LYS A 445 -58.96 -99.99 -79.98
N LEU A 446 -60.18 -99.69 -79.53
CA LEU A 446 -61.17 -100.72 -79.19
C LEU A 446 -61.59 -101.51 -80.42
N ILE A 447 -61.90 -100.81 -81.52
CA ILE A 447 -62.37 -101.43 -82.79
C ILE A 447 -61.32 -102.36 -83.41
N ASN A 448 -60.03 -102.02 -83.30
CA ASN A 448 -58.95 -102.90 -83.75
C ASN A 448 -58.74 -104.11 -82.84
N LYS A 449 -58.92 -103.96 -81.52
CA LYS A 449 -58.85 -105.10 -80.58
C LYS A 449 -60.03 -106.07 -80.71
N ASP A 450 -61.23 -105.59 -81.04
CA ASP A 450 -62.39 -106.46 -81.32
C ASP A 450 -62.27 -107.28 -82.62
N LYS A 451 -61.44 -106.84 -83.58
CA LYS A 451 -61.07 -107.66 -84.75
C LYS A 451 -60.10 -108.77 -84.37
N GLU A 452 -58.99 -108.44 -83.71
CA GLU A 452 -58.03 -109.44 -83.21
C GLU A 452 -58.70 -110.50 -82.32
N LEU A 453 -59.64 -110.09 -81.44
CA LEU A 453 -60.39 -111.00 -80.59
C LEU A 453 -61.34 -111.94 -81.35
N LYS A 454 -61.86 -111.55 -82.52
CA LYS A 454 -62.69 -112.42 -83.36
C LYS A 454 -61.85 -113.47 -84.06
N ASP A 455 -60.73 -113.07 -84.65
CA ASP A 455 -59.86 -113.97 -85.40
C ASP A 455 -59.25 -115.03 -84.46
N LEU A 456 -58.73 -114.61 -83.29
CA LEU A 456 -58.25 -115.52 -82.23
C LEU A 456 -59.33 -116.48 -81.72
N LYS A 457 -60.62 -116.08 -81.69
CA LYS A 457 -61.72 -116.97 -81.28
C LYS A 457 -61.97 -118.09 -82.29
N THR A 458 -61.81 -117.82 -83.59
CA THR A 458 -61.91 -118.85 -84.63
C THR A 458 -60.69 -119.77 -84.68
N GLU A 459 -59.55 -119.32 -84.18
CA GLU A 459 -58.33 -120.12 -84.06
C GLU A 459 -58.38 -121.01 -82.81
N LEU A 460 -58.83 -120.50 -81.66
CA LEU A 460 -59.08 -121.30 -80.45
C LEU A 460 -60.07 -122.44 -80.69
N GLN A 461 -61.18 -122.20 -81.39
CA GLN A 461 -62.17 -123.25 -81.73
C GLN A 461 -61.63 -124.35 -82.66
N LYS A 462 -60.54 -124.09 -83.40
CA LYS A 462 -59.83 -125.13 -84.16
C LYS A 462 -58.88 -125.90 -83.23
N ILE A 463 -58.20 -125.19 -82.33
CA ILE A 463 -57.25 -125.76 -81.37
C ILE A 463 -57.96 -126.71 -80.39
N ASP A 464 -59.10 -126.33 -79.81
CA ASP A 464 -59.88 -127.20 -78.90
C ASP A 464 -60.28 -128.53 -79.56
N LYS A 465 -60.77 -128.48 -80.81
CA LYS A 465 -61.13 -129.70 -81.57
C LYS A 465 -59.93 -130.57 -81.92
N THR A 466 -58.74 -129.98 -82.15
CA THR A 466 -57.51 -130.77 -82.30
C THR A 466 -56.97 -131.30 -80.97
N TYR A 467 -57.28 -130.66 -79.83
CA TYR A 467 -56.84 -131.10 -78.51
C TYR A 467 -57.61 -132.35 -78.05
N GLU A 468 -58.94 -132.40 -78.23
CA GLU A 468 -59.73 -133.63 -77.96
C GLU A 468 -59.24 -134.84 -78.79
N ILE A 469 -58.92 -134.63 -80.08
CA ILE A 469 -58.37 -135.68 -80.95
C ILE A 469 -56.96 -136.11 -80.52
N ALA A 470 -56.13 -135.17 -80.07
CA ALA A 470 -54.80 -135.45 -79.55
C ALA A 470 -54.82 -136.19 -78.21
N GLU A 471 -55.80 -135.92 -77.34
CA GLU A 471 -55.93 -136.58 -76.03
C GLU A 471 -56.40 -138.04 -76.17
N GLN A 472 -57.35 -138.30 -77.08
CA GLN A 472 -57.72 -139.69 -77.45
C GLN A 472 -56.53 -140.44 -78.09
N SER A 473 -55.76 -139.77 -78.95
CA SER A 473 -54.56 -140.36 -79.58
C SER A 473 -53.44 -140.66 -78.57
N ARG A 474 -53.30 -139.89 -77.48
CA ARG A 474 -52.33 -140.15 -76.41
C ARG A 474 -52.68 -141.38 -75.57
N LYS A 475 -53.99 -141.65 -75.38
CA LYS A 475 -54.50 -142.80 -74.62
C LYS A 475 -54.37 -144.13 -75.37
N ILE A 476 -54.30 -144.08 -76.70
CA ILE A 476 -54.00 -145.24 -77.56
C ILE A 476 -52.47 -145.48 -77.59
N LYS A 477 -51.66 -144.44 -77.80
CA LYS A 477 -50.19 -144.57 -77.81
C LYS A 477 -49.56 -145.02 -76.49
N SER A 478 -50.19 -144.80 -75.34
CA SER A 478 -49.68 -145.33 -74.06
C SER A 478 -49.77 -146.86 -73.97
N LEU A 479 -50.73 -147.50 -74.65
CA LEU A 479 -50.88 -148.95 -74.68
C LEU A 479 -49.94 -149.61 -75.71
N GLU A 480 -49.61 -148.92 -76.80
CA GLU A 480 -48.65 -149.41 -77.82
C GLU A 480 -47.21 -149.45 -77.28
N ILE A 481 -46.80 -148.43 -76.50
CA ILE A 481 -45.45 -148.32 -75.94
C ILE A 481 -45.16 -149.40 -74.86
N GLU A 482 -46.20 -149.94 -74.23
CA GLU A 482 -46.07 -151.03 -73.25
C GLU A 482 -45.86 -152.40 -73.93
N VAL A 483 -46.43 -152.59 -75.12
CA VAL A 483 -46.19 -153.78 -75.97
C VAL A 483 -44.81 -153.73 -76.64
N GLU A 484 -44.34 -152.55 -77.06
CA GLU A 484 -43.05 -152.42 -77.75
C GLU A 484 -41.84 -152.59 -76.82
N LYS A 485 -41.97 -152.25 -75.53
CA LYS A 485 -40.92 -152.45 -74.51
C LYS A 485 -40.66 -153.93 -74.21
N LEU A 486 -41.66 -154.80 -74.34
CA LEU A 486 -41.48 -156.25 -74.17
C LEU A 486 -40.75 -156.91 -75.35
N ASN A 487 -40.80 -156.32 -76.55
CA ASN A 487 -40.09 -156.84 -77.72
C ASN A 487 -38.61 -156.38 -77.82
N LYS A 488 -38.27 -155.20 -77.29
CA LYS A 488 -36.88 -154.68 -77.39
C LYS A 488 -35.87 -155.43 -76.52
N ILE A 489 -36.31 -156.04 -75.42
CA ILE A 489 -35.48 -156.90 -74.55
C ILE A 489 -34.96 -158.16 -75.29
N VAL A 490 -35.58 -158.55 -76.41
CA VAL A 490 -35.21 -159.76 -77.18
C VAL A 490 -34.16 -159.48 -78.27
N CYS A 491 -34.18 -158.30 -78.91
CA CYS A 491 -33.24 -157.96 -80.00
C CYS A 491 -31.87 -157.44 -79.53
N GLU A 492 -31.76 -156.95 -78.29
CA GLU A 492 -30.52 -156.33 -77.77
C GLU A 492 -29.41 -157.35 -77.43
N LYS A 493 -29.67 -158.65 -77.65
CA LYS A 493 -28.74 -159.77 -77.41
C LYS A 493 -27.92 -160.25 -78.61
N GLU A 494 -28.20 -159.80 -79.85
CA GLU A 494 -27.62 -160.45 -81.06
C GLU A 494 -26.63 -159.61 -81.90
N LYS A 495 -26.52 -158.29 -81.72
CA LYS A 495 -25.64 -157.44 -82.59
C LYS A 495 -24.67 -156.49 -81.87
N GLN A 496 -24.29 -156.82 -80.63
CA GLN A 496 -23.03 -156.32 -80.03
C GLN A 496 -21.84 -157.27 -80.30
N LEU A 497 -21.91 -158.06 -81.37
CA LEU A 497 -20.81 -158.87 -81.88
C LEU A 497 -20.52 -158.44 -83.33
N LEU A 498 -19.23 -158.17 -83.61
CA LEU A 498 -18.63 -157.77 -84.90
C LEU A 498 -18.61 -156.26 -85.25
N ARG A 499 -17.41 -155.69 -85.00
CA ARG A 499 -16.77 -154.53 -85.66
C ARG A 499 -17.22 -153.15 -85.15
N CYS A 500 -16.38 -152.38 -84.45
CA CYS A 500 -14.92 -152.51 -84.25
C CYS A 500 -14.12 -152.62 -85.56
N ASP A 501 -14.37 -151.74 -86.51
CA ASP A 501 -13.36 -151.36 -87.50
C ASP A 501 -13.39 -149.83 -87.65
N GLU A 502 -12.21 -149.24 -87.37
CA GLU A 502 -11.82 -147.86 -87.69
C GLU A 502 -12.46 -146.74 -86.83
N ILE A 503 -11.78 -146.35 -85.74
CA ILE A 503 -10.74 -145.29 -85.72
C ILE A 503 -11.41 -143.92 -85.54
N ILE A 504 -11.38 -143.30 -84.36
CA ILE A 504 -10.26 -143.17 -83.39
C ILE A 504 -9.04 -142.52 -84.03
N SER A 505 -9.23 -141.28 -84.49
CA SER A 505 -8.18 -140.28 -84.26
C SER A 505 -8.75 -138.97 -83.76
N ILE A 506 -8.84 -138.93 -82.41
CA ILE A 506 -8.52 -137.79 -81.54
C ILE A 506 -9.68 -136.79 -81.36
N LEU A 507 -10.30 -136.58 -80.19
CA LEU A 507 -10.03 -137.01 -78.81
C LEU A 507 -8.57 -136.87 -78.34
N LYS A 508 -8.23 -135.67 -77.83
CA LYS A 508 -7.78 -135.51 -76.44
C LYS A 508 -7.84 -134.06 -75.97
N ASP A 509 -8.68 -133.86 -74.95
CA ASP A 509 -8.35 -133.26 -73.64
C ASP A 509 -7.97 -131.75 -73.54
N THR A 510 -8.91 -130.98 -72.94
CA THR A 510 -8.79 -130.12 -71.72
C THR A 510 -7.58 -129.17 -71.51
N ASP A 511 -7.63 -128.06 -70.75
CA ASP A 511 -8.66 -127.34 -69.94
C ASP A 511 -8.22 -125.85 -69.88
N GLU A 512 -9.15 -124.88 -69.73
CA GLU A 512 -8.81 -123.43 -69.70
C GLU A 512 -9.23 -122.68 -68.42
N SER A 513 -8.63 -121.51 -68.19
CA SER A 513 -8.54 -120.88 -66.86
C SER A 513 -8.62 -119.33 -66.86
N GLN A 514 -9.03 -118.78 -65.70
CA GLN A 514 -8.71 -117.43 -65.16
C GLN A 514 -9.20 -116.13 -65.87
N GLY A 515 -9.47 -115.10 -65.04
CA GLY A 515 -8.70 -113.85 -65.18
C GLY A 515 -9.42 -112.48 -65.28
N ASN A 516 -9.72 -111.86 -64.13
CA ASN A 516 -9.57 -110.43 -63.76
C ASN A 516 -9.80 -109.24 -64.76
N SER A 517 -10.48 -108.19 -64.27
CA SER A 517 -9.93 -106.81 -64.11
C SER A 517 -10.99 -105.68 -64.22
N LYS A 518 -11.05 -104.78 -63.21
CA LYS A 518 -11.12 -103.30 -63.37
C LYS A 518 -11.08 -102.54 -62.03
N GLN A 519 -9.93 -102.62 -61.38
CA GLN A 519 -9.60 -101.91 -60.14
C GLN A 519 -9.05 -100.50 -60.43
N MET A 520 -9.87 -99.62 -61.04
CA MET A 520 -9.37 -98.34 -61.58
C MET A 520 -10.37 -97.17 -61.58
N LYS A 521 -11.39 -97.19 -60.69
CA LYS A 521 -12.39 -96.10 -60.56
C LYS A 521 -12.65 -95.61 -59.13
N ILE A 522 -12.00 -96.21 -58.12
CA ILE A 522 -12.18 -95.84 -56.71
C ILE A 522 -11.13 -94.80 -56.27
N SER A 523 -9.93 -94.81 -56.87
CA SER A 523 -8.82 -93.91 -56.54
C SER A 523 -9.13 -92.43 -56.84
N ASP A 524 -9.73 -92.15 -58.01
CA ASP A 524 -10.01 -90.77 -58.43
C ASP A 524 -11.13 -90.12 -57.59
N ILE A 525 -12.07 -90.93 -57.09
CA ILE A 525 -13.16 -90.46 -56.21
C ILE A 525 -12.60 -90.05 -54.84
N MET A 526 -11.66 -90.82 -54.27
CA MET A 526 -11.03 -90.46 -52.99
C MET A 526 -10.18 -89.19 -53.11
N LYS A 527 -9.40 -89.04 -54.18
CA LYS A 527 -8.58 -87.85 -54.41
C LYS A 527 -9.42 -86.57 -54.56
N THR A 528 -10.55 -86.66 -55.27
CA THR A 528 -11.51 -85.55 -55.41
C THR A 528 -12.13 -85.14 -54.06
N LEU A 529 -12.26 -86.09 -53.12
CA LEU A 529 -12.82 -85.87 -51.79
C LEU A 529 -11.82 -85.19 -50.84
N GLU A 530 -10.54 -85.56 -50.90
CA GLU A 530 -9.45 -84.89 -50.17
C GLU A 530 -9.22 -83.43 -50.62
N GLU A 531 -9.31 -83.16 -51.93
CA GLU A 531 -9.25 -81.80 -52.46
C GLU A 531 -10.43 -80.93 -51.96
N LYS A 532 -11.62 -81.52 -51.81
CA LYS A 532 -12.80 -80.82 -51.26
C LYS A 532 -12.72 -80.58 -49.76
N ILE A 533 -12.20 -81.54 -48.98
CA ILE A 533 -11.92 -81.33 -47.56
C ILE A 533 -10.87 -80.21 -47.37
N SER A 534 -9.85 -80.17 -48.22
CA SER A 534 -8.83 -79.10 -48.19
C SER A 534 -9.41 -77.71 -48.53
N GLN A 535 -10.36 -77.64 -49.48
CA GLN A 535 -11.08 -76.39 -49.78
C GLN A 535 -11.96 -75.92 -48.61
N ILE A 536 -12.64 -76.84 -47.91
CA ILE A 536 -13.45 -76.51 -46.72
C ILE A 536 -12.57 -75.97 -45.59
N ASN A 537 -11.44 -76.63 -45.28
CA ASN A 537 -10.51 -76.16 -44.25
C ASN A 537 -9.94 -74.77 -44.56
N ASN A 538 -9.64 -74.46 -45.83
CA ASN A 538 -9.20 -73.12 -46.22
C ASN A 538 -10.31 -72.07 -46.07
N LEU A 539 -11.58 -72.42 -46.35
CA LEU A 539 -12.71 -71.53 -46.12
C LEU A 539 -12.94 -71.29 -44.62
N GLU A 540 -12.80 -72.30 -43.75
CA GLU A 540 -12.87 -72.10 -42.29
C GLU A 540 -11.78 -71.15 -41.76
N ILE A 541 -10.56 -71.21 -42.30
CA ILE A 541 -9.47 -70.30 -41.94
C ILE A 541 -9.82 -68.87 -42.36
N ILE A 542 -10.38 -68.68 -43.57
CA ILE A 542 -10.81 -67.36 -44.07
C ILE A 542 -11.98 -66.81 -43.23
N VAL A 543 -12.96 -67.64 -42.86
CA VAL A 543 -14.06 -67.24 -41.97
C VAL A 543 -13.52 -66.79 -40.59
N LYS A 544 -12.61 -67.56 -39.97
CA LYS A 544 -11.96 -67.16 -38.71
C LYS A 544 -11.11 -65.89 -38.83
N GLN A 545 -10.55 -65.59 -39.99
CA GLN A 545 -9.87 -64.32 -40.25
C GLN A 545 -10.86 -63.15 -40.30
N PHE A 546 -12.00 -63.31 -40.99
CA PHE A 546 -13.06 -62.30 -41.00
C PHE A 546 -13.70 -62.08 -39.62
N GLU A 547 -13.98 -63.13 -38.84
CA GLU A 547 -14.48 -63.01 -37.46
C GLU A 547 -13.50 -62.23 -36.55
N ASN A 548 -12.19 -62.47 -36.69
CA ASN A 548 -11.18 -61.73 -35.94
C ASN A 548 -11.05 -60.27 -36.43
N GLN A 549 -11.20 -60.01 -37.74
CA GLN A 549 -11.22 -58.66 -38.30
C GLN A 549 -12.46 -57.88 -37.83
N GLU A 550 -13.63 -58.52 -37.76
CA GLU A 550 -14.85 -57.95 -37.22
C GLU A 550 -14.71 -57.63 -35.72
N ARG A 551 -14.19 -58.56 -34.91
CA ARG A 551 -13.88 -58.29 -33.48
C ARG A 551 -12.90 -57.12 -33.31
N SER A 552 -11.85 -57.03 -34.13
CA SER A 552 -10.90 -55.92 -34.07
C SER A 552 -11.54 -54.59 -34.47
N SER A 553 -12.39 -54.58 -35.50
CA SER A 553 -13.19 -53.43 -35.91
C SER A 553 -14.15 -52.97 -34.80
N GLN A 554 -14.82 -53.91 -34.14
CA GLN A 554 -15.74 -53.63 -33.06
C GLN A 554 -15.03 -53.15 -31.78
N GLU A 555 -13.85 -53.68 -31.45
CA GLU A 555 -12.99 -53.13 -30.41
C GLU A 555 -12.55 -51.69 -30.70
N GLN A 556 -12.14 -51.39 -31.94
CA GLN A 556 -11.77 -50.03 -32.34
C GLN A 556 -12.97 -49.08 -32.22
N ARG A 557 -14.16 -49.52 -32.66
CA ARG A 557 -15.40 -48.77 -32.51
C ARG A 557 -15.71 -48.47 -31.04
N THR A 558 -15.66 -49.46 -30.15
CA THR A 558 -15.88 -49.25 -28.71
C THR A 558 -14.79 -48.36 -28.07
N ARG A 559 -13.54 -48.43 -28.53
CA ARG A 559 -12.47 -47.50 -28.06
C ARG A 559 -12.77 -46.06 -28.49
N LEU A 560 -13.23 -45.84 -29.71
CA LEU A 560 -13.61 -44.52 -30.23
C LEU A 560 -14.85 -43.97 -29.51
N GLU A 561 -15.89 -44.80 -29.31
CA GLU A 561 -17.09 -44.42 -28.55
C GLU A 561 -16.75 -43.99 -27.11
N ARG A 562 -15.87 -44.73 -26.41
CA ARG A 562 -15.36 -44.32 -25.08
C ARG A 562 -14.56 -43.02 -25.13
N ARG A 563 -13.77 -42.80 -26.19
CA ARG A 563 -12.98 -41.57 -26.36
C ARG A 563 -13.87 -40.35 -26.62
N ILE A 564 -14.93 -40.52 -27.40
CA ILE A 564 -15.96 -39.49 -27.64
C ILE A 564 -16.64 -39.13 -26.32
N ALA A 565 -17.14 -40.12 -25.56
CA ALA A 565 -17.78 -39.88 -24.27
C ALA A 565 -16.85 -39.16 -23.26
N GLN A 566 -15.56 -39.49 -23.23
CA GLN A 566 -14.56 -38.76 -22.42
C GLN A 566 -14.42 -37.29 -22.86
N LEU A 567 -14.33 -37.03 -24.17
CA LEU A 567 -14.19 -35.68 -24.71
C LEU A 567 -15.46 -34.84 -24.50
N GLU A 568 -16.65 -35.45 -24.53
CA GLU A 568 -17.92 -34.80 -24.20
C GLU A 568 -18.00 -34.41 -22.72
N LEU A 569 -17.55 -35.29 -21.81
CA LEU A 569 -17.41 -34.97 -20.39
C LEU A 569 -16.40 -33.83 -20.18
N GLU A 570 -15.21 -33.90 -20.78
CA GLU A 570 -14.20 -32.83 -20.70
C GLU A 570 -14.73 -31.48 -21.24
N LYS A 571 -15.47 -31.50 -22.36
CA LYS A 571 -16.12 -30.31 -22.95
C LYS A 571 -17.15 -29.70 -21.99
N ASN A 572 -17.97 -30.54 -21.33
CA ASN A 572 -18.93 -30.08 -20.33
C ASN A 572 -18.23 -29.51 -19.08
N TYR A 573 -17.15 -30.12 -18.60
CA TYR A 573 -16.32 -29.55 -17.53
C TYR A 573 -15.69 -28.21 -17.91
N GLN A 574 -15.19 -28.06 -19.14
CA GLN A 574 -14.64 -26.78 -19.62
C GLN A 574 -15.71 -25.69 -19.74
N ASN A 575 -16.91 -26.00 -20.25
CA ASN A 575 -18.01 -25.03 -20.31
C ASN A 575 -18.45 -24.59 -18.91
N ASN A 576 -18.62 -25.53 -17.97
CA ASN A 576 -18.98 -25.22 -16.58
C ASN A 576 -17.91 -24.38 -15.86
N ASN A 577 -16.62 -24.56 -16.16
CA ASN A 577 -15.55 -23.74 -15.61
C ASN A 577 -15.41 -22.36 -16.29
N ARG A 578 -15.77 -22.22 -17.57
CA ARG A 578 -15.84 -20.90 -18.24
C ARG A 578 -16.96 -20.04 -17.66
N ASN A 579 -18.13 -20.62 -17.43
CA ASN A 579 -19.28 -19.90 -16.88
C ASN A 579 -19.06 -19.42 -15.42
N LYS A 580 -18.17 -20.07 -14.66
CA LYS A 580 -17.80 -19.61 -13.29
C LYS A 580 -16.77 -18.48 -13.25
N LYS A 581 -16.11 -18.14 -14.37
CA LYS A 581 -15.02 -17.13 -14.40
C LYS A 581 -15.44 -15.73 -14.84
N PHE A 582 -16.71 -15.53 -15.17
CA PHE A 582 -17.29 -14.22 -15.51
C PHE A 582 -18.29 -13.69 -14.45
N GLY A 583 -18.41 -14.36 -13.30
CA GLY A 583 -19.33 -13.99 -12.21
C GLY A 583 -18.73 -13.11 -11.11
N ILE A 584 -17.71 -12.27 -11.42
CA ILE A 584 -17.25 -11.18 -10.55
C ILE A 584 -16.80 -9.99 -11.40
N ILE A 585 -17.77 -9.20 -11.89
CA ILE A 585 -17.73 -7.73 -12.01
C ILE A 585 -19.13 -7.25 -11.62
#